data_AF-A0A972CBR0-F1
#
_entry.id   AF-A0A972CBR0-F1
#
_cell.length_a   1.000
_cell.length_b   1.000
_cell.length_c   1.000
_cell.angle_alpha   90.00
_cell.angle_beta   90.00
_cell.angle_gamma   90.00
#
_symmetry.space_group_name_H-M   'P 1'
#
loop_
_entity.id
_entity.type
_entity.pdbx_description
1 polymer ?
#
loop_
_entity_poly.entity_id
_entity_poly.type
_entity_poly.pdbx_seq_one_letter_code
_entity_poly.pdbx_strand_id
1 'polypeptide(L)'
;MEVNRADFDTLIRVPGIGLTYARRIIEARRHCTVTHDVMRKLKIPLKRCVYFITCNGRYEGGAALDSPGLRDLLSTGGRKSIASALADR
;
A
#
# COMPACT_ATOMS: atom_id res chain seq x y z
N MET A 1 -1.77 -5.20 5.76
CA MET A 1 -3.02 -5.98 5.56
C MET A 1 -2.99 -6.65 4.19
N GLU A 2 -3.22 -7.96 4.10
CA GLU A 2 -3.12 -8.67 2.81
C GLU A 2 -4.38 -8.54 1.95
N VAL A 3 -4.23 -7.94 0.77
CA VAL A 3 -5.32 -7.62 -0.17
C VAL A 3 -5.95 -8.85 -0.79
N ASN A 4 -5.29 -9.99 -0.87
CA ASN A 4 -5.92 -11.20 -1.42
C ASN A 4 -6.80 -11.95 -0.42
N ARG A 5 -6.66 -11.67 0.89
CA ARG A 5 -7.35 -12.38 1.97
C ARG A 5 -8.34 -11.51 2.75
N ALA A 6 -8.19 -10.20 2.72
CA ALA A 6 -8.98 -9.30 3.56
C ALA A 6 -10.47 -9.26 3.19
N ASP A 7 -11.35 -9.13 4.19
CA ASP A 7 -12.78 -8.98 3.95
C ASP A 7 -13.16 -7.60 3.41
N PHE A 8 -14.42 -7.47 2.94
CA PHE A 8 -14.94 -6.21 2.41
C PHE A 8 -14.85 -5.06 3.41
N ASP A 9 -15.25 -5.29 4.67
CA ASP A 9 -15.21 -4.26 5.73
C ASP A 9 -13.78 -3.80 6.02
N THR A 10 -12.82 -4.73 5.99
CA THR A 10 -11.41 -4.42 6.21
C THR A 10 -10.84 -3.59 5.06
N LEU A 11 -11.25 -3.88 3.81
CA LEU A 11 -10.82 -3.13 2.64
C LEU A 11 -11.28 -1.67 2.69
N ILE A 12 -12.53 -1.39 3.07
CA ILE A 12 -13.08 -0.01 3.06
C ILE A 12 -12.46 0.90 4.12
N ARG A 13 -11.79 0.33 5.13
CA ARG A 13 -11.07 1.08 6.18
C ARG A 13 -9.71 1.60 5.69
N VAL A 14 -9.18 1.07 4.59
CA VAL A 14 -7.90 1.50 4.04
C VAL A 14 -8.05 2.86 3.35
N PRO A 15 -7.23 3.87 3.70
CA PRO A 15 -7.26 5.17 3.05
C PRO A 15 -7.09 5.05 1.53
N GLY A 16 -8.11 5.46 0.77
CA GLY A 16 -8.12 5.40 -0.70
C GLY A 16 -8.85 4.18 -1.30
N ILE A 17 -9.28 3.21 -0.49
CA ILE A 17 -10.15 2.11 -0.92
C ILE A 17 -11.56 2.35 -0.39
N GLY A 18 -12.45 2.85 -1.25
CA GLY A 18 -13.88 2.97 -0.93
C GLY A 18 -14.68 1.73 -1.36
N LEU A 19 -16.01 1.76 -1.18
CA LEU A 19 -16.91 0.65 -1.51
C LEU A 19 -16.71 0.14 -2.96
N THR A 20 -16.63 1.04 -3.93
CA THR A 20 -16.45 0.68 -5.35
C THR A 20 -15.12 -0.04 -5.59
N TYR A 21 -14.03 0.44 -4.99
CA TYR A 21 -12.73 -0.20 -5.14
C TYR A 21 -12.65 -1.52 -4.38
N ALA A 22 -13.23 -1.61 -3.18
CA ALA A 22 -13.32 -2.85 -2.43
C ALA A 22 -14.06 -3.93 -3.22
N ARG A 23 -15.19 -3.60 -3.86
CA ARG A 23 -15.92 -4.53 -4.76
C ARG A 23 -15.05 -4.98 -5.95
N ARG A 24 -14.34 -4.05 -6.59
CA ARG A 24 -13.43 -4.37 -7.71
C ARG A 24 -12.30 -5.31 -7.29
N ILE A 25 -11.73 -5.11 -6.10
CA ILE A 25 -10.70 -5.99 -5.54
C ILE A 25 -11.27 -7.39 -5.34
N ILE A 26 -12.43 -7.51 -4.68
CA ILE A 26 -13.06 -8.82 -4.44
C ILE A 26 -13.38 -9.53 -5.74
N GLU A 27 -13.92 -8.82 -6.73
CA GLU A 27 -14.19 -9.41 -8.03
C GLU A 27 -12.89 -9.83 -8.74
N ALA A 28 -11.84 -9.01 -8.69
CA ALA A 28 -10.55 -9.34 -9.29
C ALA A 28 -9.91 -10.60 -8.69
N ARG A 29 -10.09 -10.86 -7.38
CA ARG A 29 -9.60 -12.08 -6.71
C ARG A 29 -10.16 -13.37 -7.32
N ARG A 30 -11.36 -13.30 -7.90
CA ARG A 30 -12.01 -14.48 -8.52
C ARG A 30 -11.33 -14.87 -9.82
N HIS A 31 -10.71 -13.89 -10.50
CA HIS A 31 -10.12 -14.07 -11.83
C HIS A 31 -8.59 -14.14 -11.78
N CYS A 32 -7.95 -13.48 -10.81
CA CYS A 32 -6.50 -13.41 -10.71
C CYS A 32 -6.02 -13.11 -9.29
N THR A 33 -4.74 -13.37 -9.03
CA THR A 33 -4.08 -12.86 -7.81
C THR A 33 -3.88 -11.36 -7.93
N VAL A 34 -4.39 -10.59 -6.96
CA VAL A 34 -4.28 -9.13 -6.95
C VAL A 34 -2.86 -8.74 -6.55
N THR A 35 -2.13 -8.17 -7.51
CA THR A 35 -0.80 -7.57 -7.32
C THR A 35 -0.88 -6.04 -7.39
N HIS A 36 0.18 -5.32 -7.02
CA HIS A 36 0.21 -3.86 -7.16
C HIS A 36 -0.01 -3.40 -8.61
N ASP A 37 0.41 -4.19 -9.60
CA ASP A 37 0.14 -3.90 -11.01
C ASP A 37 -1.35 -4.00 -11.36
N VAL A 38 -2.01 -5.06 -10.89
CA VAL A 38 -3.46 -5.22 -11.02
C VAL A 38 -4.18 -4.05 -10.35
N MET A 39 -3.73 -3.63 -9.16
CA MET A 39 -4.32 -2.48 -8.47
C MET A 39 -4.18 -1.16 -9.26
N ARG A 40 -3.03 -0.95 -9.94
CA ARG A 40 -2.86 0.20 -10.87
C ARG A 40 -3.84 0.13 -12.04
N LYS A 41 -4.00 -1.05 -12.64
CA LYS A 41 -4.96 -1.28 -13.74
C LYS A 41 -6.41 -1.05 -13.31
N LEU A 42 -6.76 -1.42 -12.07
CA LEU A 42 -8.07 -1.15 -11.45
C LEU A 42 -8.29 0.33 -11.08
N LYS A 43 -7.27 1.18 -11.28
CA LYS A 43 -7.23 2.61 -10.95
C LYS A 43 -7.39 2.90 -9.45
N ILE A 44 -6.91 1.98 -8.60
CA ILE A 44 -6.91 2.18 -7.15
C ILE A 44 -5.75 3.12 -6.78
N PRO A 45 -5.95 4.14 -5.94
CA PRO A 45 -4.93 5.14 -5.63
C PRO A 45 -3.81 4.59 -4.74
N LEU A 46 -2.84 3.90 -5.35
CA LEU A 46 -1.74 3.25 -4.63
C LEU A 46 -1.00 4.20 -3.70
N LYS A 47 -0.72 5.45 -4.08
CA LYS A 47 -0.02 6.42 -3.21
C LYS A 47 -0.65 6.60 -1.83
N ARG A 48 -1.96 6.37 -1.69
CA ARG A 48 -2.70 6.46 -0.42
C ARG A 48 -2.80 5.12 0.29
N CYS A 49 -2.90 4.03 -0.45
CA CYS A 49 -3.12 2.70 0.11
C CYS A 49 -1.83 1.93 0.43
N VAL A 50 -0.73 2.21 -0.31
CA VAL A 50 0.48 1.37 -0.38
C VAL A 50 1.14 1.10 0.97
N TYR A 51 1.02 2.02 1.93
CA TYR A 51 1.57 1.88 3.28
C TYR A 51 0.75 0.96 4.20
N PHE A 52 -0.50 0.66 3.83
CA PHE A 52 -1.43 -0.08 4.67
C PHE A 52 -1.64 -1.53 4.18
N ILE A 53 -1.30 -1.78 2.92
CA ILE A 53 -1.62 -3.03 2.23
C ILE A 53 -0.37 -3.81 1.87
N THR A 54 -0.55 -5.12 1.74
CA THR A 54 0.36 -6.02 1.03
C THR A 54 -0.41 -6.70 -0.08
N CYS A 55 0.28 -7.02 -1.17
CA CYS A 55 -0.27 -7.79 -2.26
C CYS A 55 0.57 -9.05 -2.46
N ASN A 56 -0.01 -10.22 -2.20
CA ASN A 56 0.65 -11.51 -2.32
C ASN A 56 1.95 -11.58 -1.49
N GLY A 57 1.89 -11.09 -0.24
CA GLY A 57 3.03 -11.06 0.66
C GLY A 57 4.10 -10.01 0.33
N ARG A 58 3.92 -9.21 -0.73
CA ARG A 58 4.82 -8.11 -1.07
C ARG A 58 4.30 -6.78 -0.51
N TYR A 59 5.20 -6.02 0.08
CA TYR A 59 4.96 -4.66 0.56
C TYR A 59 5.73 -3.66 -0.31
N GLU A 60 5.04 -2.65 -0.85
CA GLU A 60 5.64 -1.59 -1.70
C GLU A 60 5.60 -0.20 -1.04
N GLY A 61 5.23 -0.11 0.24
CA GLY A 61 5.10 1.16 0.96
C GLY A 61 6.44 1.75 1.43
N GLY A 62 7.54 1.36 0.80
CA GLY A 62 8.89 1.87 1.09
C GLY A 62 9.62 1.19 2.23
N ALA A 63 10.95 1.14 2.11
CA ALA A 63 11.87 0.56 3.10
C ALA A 63 12.21 1.53 4.26
N ALA A 64 11.52 2.67 4.35
CA ALA A 64 11.84 3.70 5.35
C ALA A 64 11.75 3.18 6.79
N LEU A 65 10.90 2.18 7.05
CA LEU A 65 10.72 1.58 8.36
C LEU A 65 11.93 0.76 8.85
N ASP A 66 12.75 0.23 7.94
CA ASP A 66 13.96 -0.55 8.25
C ASP A 66 15.25 0.23 8.05
N SER A 67 15.15 1.54 7.76
CA SER A 67 16.34 2.37 7.62
C SER A 67 17.04 2.50 8.98
N PRO A 68 18.34 2.17 9.11
CA PRO A 68 19.07 2.33 10.37
C PRO A 68 19.10 3.78 10.87
N GLY A 69 18.86 4.76 9.99
CA GLY A 69 18.72 6.17 10.34
C GLY A 69 17.29 6.63 10.69
N LEU A 70 16.29 5.74 10.71
CA LEU A 70 14.89 6.11 10.95
C LEU A 70 14.68 6.76 12.31
N ARG A 71 15.31 6.20 13.35
CA ARG A 71 15.19 6.72 14.72
C ARG A 71 15.67 8.16 14.80
N ASP A 72 16.82 8.44 14.19
CA ASP A 72 17.43 9.78 14.15
C ASP A 72 16.62 10.78 13.30
N LEU A 73 16.05 10.30 12.18
CA LEU A 73 15.18 11.09 11.31
C LEU A 73 13.89 11.54 12.02
N LEU A 74 13.28 10.63 12.81
CA LEU A 74 12.06 10.90 13.57
C LEU A 74 12.33 11.79 14.79
N SER A 75 13.46 11.61 15.49
CA SER A 75 13.84 12.45 16.63
C SER A 75 14.21 13.88 16.21
N THR A 76 14.80 14.04 15.03
CA THR A 76 15.26 15.34 14.53
C THR A 76 14.18 16.10 13.75
N GLY A 77 13.00 15.47 13.52
CA GLY A 77 11.89 16.12 12.81
C GLY A 77 12.23 16.53 11.38
N GLY A 78 13.18 15.83 10.76
CA GLY A 78 13.69 16.16 9.43
C GLY A 78 12.62 16.02 8.36
N ARG A 79 12.22 17.13 7.74
CA ARG A 79 11.25 17.21 6.63
C ARG A 79 11.81 16.65 5.31
N LYS A 80 12.46 15.49 5.33
CA LYS A 80 12.72 14.75 4.08
C LYS A 80 11.47 13.97 3.76
N SER A 81 10.84 14.32 2.64
CA SER A 81 9.73 13.58 2.05
C SER A 81 10.08 12.09 2.04
N ILE A 82 9.21 11.26 2.62
CA ILE A 82 9.36 9.79 2.59
C ILE A 82 9.60 9.32 1.15
N ALA A 83 8.96 9.99 0.17
CA ALA A 83 9.12 9.70 -1.25
C ALA A 83 10.52 10.01 -1.82
N SER A 84 11.26 11.00 -1.29
CA SER A 84 12.62 11.29 -1.77
C SER A 84 13.66 10.29 -1.26
N ALA A 85 13.40 9.63 -0.13
CA ALA A 85 14.25 8.54 0.36
C ALA A 85 14.04 7.23 -0.41
N LEU A 86 12.91 7.08 -1.12
CA LEU A 86 12.59 5.93 -1.96
C LEU A 86 13.11 6.02 -3.40
N ALA A 87 13.60 7.18 -3.86
CA ALA A 87 13.94 7.41 -5.27
C ALA A 87 15.41 7.07 -5.63
N ASP A 88 16.28 6.88 -4.64
CA ASP A 88 17.65 6.39 -4.84
C ASP A 88 17.67 4.86 -4.73
N ARG A 89 17.18 4.17 -5.77
CA ARG A 89 17.56 2.80 -6.19
C ARG A 89 16.75 2.32 -7.40
#